data_AF-A0A7L4TSV4-F1
#
_entry.id   AF-A0A7L4TSV4-F1
#
_cell.length_a   1.000
_cell.length_b   1.000
_cell.length_c   1.000
_cell.angle_alpha   90.00
_cell.angle_beta   90.00
_cell.angle_gamma   90.00
#
_symmetry.space_group_name_H-M   'P 1'
#
loop_
_entity.id
_entity.type
_entity.pdbx_description
1 polymer ?
#
loop_
_entity_poly.entity_id
_entity_poly.type
_entity_poly.pdbx_seq_one_letter_code
_entity_poly.pdbx_strand_id
1 'polypeptide(L)'
;MSEEQSILNINLTGDYTVQQLKDYAEYLQERIEILQEIKEANIRGAEDMEVEIAVDIYKMSASEVSFDDIINSVSAENRTISGGNIITSGVQRNIRIIGEIEDPDELENVVVKRDGGNVFLRDIATINFREKDRTTFARE
;
A
#
# COMPACT_ATOMS: atom_id res chain seq x y z
N MET A 1 5.65 -17.83 29.96
CA MET A 1 5.60 -17.35 28.55
C MET A 1 7.05 -17.20 28.14
N SER A 2 7.51 -17.96 27.16
CA SER A 2 8.91 -17.92 26.73
C SER A 2 9.14 -16.58 26.02
N GLU A 3 10.09 -15.78 26.50
CA GLU A 3 10.55 -14.61 25.76
C GLU A 3 11.20 -15.10 24.45
N GLU A 4 10.77 -14.55 23.33
CA GLU A 4 11.39 -14.79 22.03
C GLU A 4 12.66 -13.96 21.95
N GLN A 5 13.79 -14.58 22.27
CA GLN A 5 15.09 -13.94 22.21
C GLN A 5 15.67 -14.09 20.80
N SER A 6 15.96 -12.98 20.13
CA SER A 6 16.69 -12.99 18.86
C SER A 6 18.09 -13.57 19.07
N ILE A 7 18.42 -14.62 18.33
CA ILE A 7 19.73 -15.29 18.39
C ILE A 7 20.76 -14.69 17.42
N LEU A 8 20.29 -13.96 16.41
CA LEU A 8 21.11 -13.31 15.40
C LEU A 8 20.38 -12.07 14.88
N ASN A 9 21.13 -10.98 14.66
CA ASN A 9 20.65 -9.80 13.96
C ASN A 9 21.50 -9.58 12.72
N ILE A 10 20.86 -9.37 11.57
CA ILE A 10 21.52 -9.10 10.29
C ILE A 10 21.11 -7.70 9.86
N ASN A 11 22.09 -6.84 9.59
CA ASN A 11 21.86 -5.50 9.07
C ASN A 11 22.19 -5.48 7.58
N LEU A 12 21.27 -4.97 6.76
CA LEU A 12 21.45 -4.78 5.32
C LEU A 12 21.73 -3.31 5.04
N THR A 13 22.79 -3.03 4.30
CA THR A 13 23.19 -1.66 3.94
C THR A 13 23.86 -1.67 2.57
N GLY A 14 23.55 -0.68 1.75
CA GLY A 14 24.16 -0.50 0.43
C GLY A 14 23.55 0.68 -0.31
N ASP A 15 24.09 0.97 -1.48
CA ASP A 15 23.57 2.00 -2.40
C ASP A 15 22.40 1.43 -3.23
N TYR A 16 21.33 1.06 -2.52
CA TYR A 16 20.11 0.46 -3.06
C TYR A 16 18.90 1.18 -2.49
N THR A 17 17.76 1.13 -3.20
CA THR A 17 16.51 1.65 -2.66
C THR A 17 16.03 0.80 -1.48
N VAL A 18 15.18 1.38 -0.61
CA VAL A 18 14.58 0.65 0.52
C VAL A 18 13.84 -0.60 0.04
N GLN A 19 13.12 -0.50 -1.09
CA GLN A 19 12.43 -1.64 -1.70
C GLN A 19 13.42 -2.74 -2.11
N GLN A 20 14.52 -2.41 -2.79
CA GLN A 20 15.52 -3.40 -3.19
C GLN A 20 16.15 -4.08 -1.96
N LEU A 21 16.46 -3.33 -0.91
CA LEU A 21 16.98 -3.89 0.34
C LEU A 21 15.96 -4.81 1.02
N LYS A 22 14.66 -4.49 0.91
CA LYS A 22 13.57 -5.35 1.38
C LYS A 22 13.50 -6.64 0.58
N ASP A 23 13.55 -6.59 -0.75
CA ASP A 23 13.53 -7.79 -1.60
C ASP A 23 14.69 -8.74 -1.24
N TYR A 24 15.88 -8.20 -0.96
CA TYR A 24 17.00 -8.99 -0.47
C TYR A 24 16.78 -9.53 0.95
N ALA A 25 16.12 -8.77 1.83
CA ALA A 25 15.77 -9.20 3.18
C ALA A 25 14.76 -10.35 3.15
N GLU A 26 13.74 -10.28 2.28
CA GLU A 26 12.74 -11.33 2.07
C GLU A 26 13.38 -12.59 1.51
N TYR A 27 14.25 -12.46 0.51
CA TYR A 27 15.05 -13.58 0.01
C TYR A 27 15.89 -14.26 1.11
N LEU A 28 16.50 -13.47 2.01
CA LEU A 28 17.25 -13.99 3.16
C LEU A 28 16.34 -14.65 4.20
N GLN A 29 15.20 -14.03 4.51
CA GLN A 29 14.19 -14.56 5.42
C GLN A 29 13.74 -15.95 4.96
N GLU A 30 13.30 -16.09 3.72
CA GLU A 30 12.86 -17.38 3.15
C GLU A 30 13.94 -18.46 3.32
N ARG A 31 15.19 -18.12 3.07
CA ARG A 31 16.31 -19.07 3.18
C ARG A 31 16.63 -19.46 4.61
N ILE A 32 16.45 -18.55 5.56
CA ILE A 32 16.72 -18.77 6.98
C ILE A 32 15.57 -19.58 7.62
N GLU A 33 14.33 -19.28 7.25
CA GLU A 33 13.14 -19.98 7.76
C GLU A 33 13.03 -21.45 7.31
N ILE A 34 13.75 -21.84 6.25
CA ILE A 34 13.88 -23.26 5.86
C ILE A 34 14.61 -24.11 6.92
N LEU A 35 15.44 -23.49 7.76
CA LEU A 35 16.18 -24.20 8.80
C LEU A 35 15.23 -24.61 9.93
N GLN A 36 15.19 -25.91 10.25
CA GLN A 36 14.22 -26.46 11.21
C GLN A 36 14.41 -25.93 12.64
N GLU A 37 15.62 -25.46 12.95
CA GLU A 37 15.99 -24.87 14.24
C GLU A 37 15.52 -23.42 14.39
N ILE A 38 15.06 -22.79 13.30
CA ILE A 38 14.60 -21.40 13.29
C ILE A 38 13.08 -21.38 13.41
N LYS A 39 12.59 -20.67 14.42
CA LYS A 39 11.16 -20.48 14.64
C LYS A 39 10.56 -19.42 13.73
N GLU A 40 11.26 -18.31 13.56
CA GLU A 40 10.80 -17.13 12.82
C GLU A 40 12.01 -16.24 12.48
N ALA A 41 11.98 -15.59 11.32
CA ALA A 41 12.90 -14.50 10.98
C ALA A 41 12.10 -13.23 10.66
N ASN A 42 12.31 -12.19 11.46
CA ASN A 42 11.56 -10.93 11.32
C ASN A 42 12.38 -9.87 10.58
N ILE A 43 11.83 -9.33 9.49
CA ILE A 43 12.39 -8.15 8.82
C ILE A 43 11.92 -6.90 9.56
N ARG A 44 12.85 -5.97 9.82
CA ARG A 44 12.55 -4.70 10.50
C ARG A 44 13.18 -3.54 9.73
N GLY A 45 12.49 -2.40 9.69
CA GLY A 45 13.00 -1.18 9.07
C GLY A 45 12.78 -1.08 7.56
N ALA A 46 12.10 -2.07 6.95
CA ALA A 46 11.60 -2.02 5.58
C ALA A 46 10.07 -2.12 5.64
N GLU A 47 9.42 -0.97 5.79
CA GLU A 47 7.96 -0.86 5.82
C GLU A 47 7.38 -1.17 4.41
N ASP A 48 6.15 -1.65 4.36
CA ASP A 48 5.45 -1.83 3.08
C ASP A 48 5.24 -0.47 2.40
N MET A 49 5.24 -0.43 1.08
CA MET A 49 4.79 0.76 0.36
C MET A 49 3.27 0.80 0.36
N GLU A 50 2.68 1.97 0.58
CA GLU A 50 1.25 2.24 0.47
C GLU A 50 1.01 3.27 -0.63
N VAL A 51 -0.10 3.08 -1.36
CA VAL A 51 -0.60 4.07 -2.30
C VAL A 51 -1.60 4.98 -1.59
N GLU A 52 -1.29 6.27 -1.58
CA GLU A 52 -2.19 7.32 -1.10
C GLU A 52 -2.87 8.02 -2.28
N ILE A 53 -4.21 8.04 -2.26
CA ILE A 53 -5.03 8.77 -3.23
C ILE A 53 -5.58 10.02 -2.55
N ALA A 54 -4.91 11.14 -2.78
CA ALA A 54 -5.28 12.44 -2.25
C ALA A 54 -6.33 13.11 -3.16
N VAL A 55 -7.60 13.02 -2.77
CA VAL A 55 -8.71 13.51 -3.59
C VAL A 55 -8.97 15.02 -3.43
N ASP A 56 -9.34 15.68 -4.51
CA ASP A 56 -9.78 17.08 -4.53
C ASP A 56 -11.32 17.15 -4.52
N ILE A 57 -11.87 17.58 -3.39
CA ILE A 57 -13.33 17.65 -3.15
C ILE A 57 -14.02 18.56 -4.18
N TYR A 58 -13.39 19.65 -4.62
CA TYR A 58 -13.99 20.57 -5.58
C TYR A 58 -14.08 19.94 -6.97
N LYS A 59 -13.02 19.25 -7.39
CA LYS A 59 -12.99 18.55 -8.69
C LYS A 59 -13.92 17.34 -8.71
N MET A 60 -13.99 16.60 -7.62
CA MET A 60 -14.97 15.52 -7.43
C MET A 60 -16.40 16.05 -7.56
N SER A 61 -16.72 17.13 -6.84
CA SER A 61 -18.06 17.73 -6.90
C SER A 61 -18.40 18.27 -8.29
N ALA A 62 -17.45 18.89 -8.99
CA ALA A 62 -17.63 19.41 -10.34
C ALA A 62 -17.81 18.29 -11.39
N SER A 63 -17.21 17.13 -11.13
CA SER A 63 -17.32 15.94 -11.98
C SER A 63 -18.47 15.02 -11.57
N GLU A 64 -19.26 15.42 -10.57
CA GLU A 64 -20.33 14.62 -9.94
C GLU A 64 -19.85 13.21 -9.55
N VAL A 65 -18.61 13.12 -9.07
CA VAL A 65 -17.97 11.88 -8.60
C VAL A 65 -18.04 11.83 -7.09
N SER A 66 -18.55 10.73 -6.56
CA SER A 66 -18.56 10.46 -5.12
C SER A 66 -17.29 9.72 -4.67
N PHE A 67 -17.02 9.74 -3.36
CA PHE A 67 -15.97 8.90 -2.78
C PHE A 67 -16.21 7.42 -3.05
N ASP A 68 -17.48 7.00 -3.07
CA ASP A 68 -17.86 5.62 -3.35
C ASP A 68 -17.55 5.23 -4.79
N ASP A 69 -17.68 6.15 -5.76
CA ASP A 69 -17.28 5.88 -7.15
C ASP A 69 -15.78 5.64 -7.25
N ILE A 70 -14.96 6.47 -6.57
CA ILE A 70 -13.50 6.28 -6.51
C ILE A 70 -13.15 4.95 -5.87
N ILE A 71 -13.71 4.67 -4.70
CA ILE A 71 -13.48 3.41 -3.98
C ILE A 71 -13.89 2.24 -4.86
N ASN A 72 -15.05 2.31 -5.52
CA ASN A 72 -15.53 1.23 -6.36
C ASN A 72 -14.66 1.01 -7.58
N SER A 73 -14.24 2.07 -8.28
CA SER A 73 -13.39 1.96 -9.47
C SER A 73 -11.99 1.49 -9.13
N VAL A 74 -11.35 2.06 -8.11
CA VAL A 74 -10.02 1.62 -7.68
C VAL A 74 -10.09 0.22 -7.11
N SER A 75 -11.10 -0.06 -6.28
CA SER A 75 -11.29 -1.42 -5.80
C SER A 75 -11.73 -2.35 -6.90
N ALA A 76 -12.31 -1.94 -8.04
CA ALA A 76 -12.65 -2.84 -9.13
C ALA A 76 -11.39 -3.22 -9.92
N GLU A 77 -10.51 -2.26 -10.13
CA GLU A 77 -9.21 -2.49 -10.75
C GLU A 77 -8.30 -3.32 -9.84
N ASN A 78 -8.38 -3.09 -8.53
CA ASN A 78 -7.73 -3.93 -7.52
C ASN A 78 -8.48 -5.28 -7.29
N ARG A 79 -9.82 -5.37 -7.50
CA ARG A 79 -10.68 -6.58 -7.28
C ARG A 79 -10.64 -7.62 -8.39
N THR A 80 -9.83 -7.44 -9.43
CA THR A 80 -9.29 -8.65 -10.09
C THR A 80 -8.54 -9.52 -9.06
N ILE A 81 -8.26 -8.99 -7.85
CA ILE A 81 -7.80 -9.71 -6.65
C ILE A 81 -8.68 -9.33 -5.40
N SER A 82 -9.69 -10.15 -5.06
CA SER A 82 -10.39 -10.28 -3.74
C SER A 82 -11.40 -9.21 -3.24
N GLY A 83 -12.57 -9.67 -2.74
CA GLY A 83 -13.80 -8.87 -2.54
C GLY A 83 -14.33 -8.57 -1.11
N GLY A 84 -15.23 -7.58 -1.04
CA GLY A 84 -16.09 -7.16 0.10
C GLY A 84 -15.42 -6.19 1.10
N ASN A 85 -16.06 -5.34 1.93
CA ASN A 85 -17.36 -4.66 2.01
C ASN A 85 -17.12 -3.40 2.91
N ILE A 86 -17.74 -2.23 2.67
CA ILE A 86 -17.42 -0.96 3.40
C ILE A 86 -18.69 -0.31 3.97
N ILE A 87 -18.59 0.32 5.16
CA ILE A 87 -19.62 1.20 5.73
C ILE A 87 -19.00 2.51 6.26
N THR A 88 -19.68 3.63 5.99
CA THR A 88 -20.13 4.65 6.98
C THR A 88 -19.65 6.07 6.74
N SER A 89 -20.56 7.07 6.72
CA SER A 89 -20.71 8.33 7.50
C SER A 89 -19.59 9.38 7.76
N GLY A 90 -19.65 10.54 7.08
CA GLY A 90 -19.77 11.86 7.74
C GLY A 90 -18.55 12.71 8.17
N VAL A 91 -17.29 12.35 7.87
CA VAL A 91 -16.08 13.13 8.26
C VAL A 91 -15.10 13.18 7.09
N GLN A 92 -14.26 14.23 6.99
CA GLN A 92 -13.20 14.38 5.98
C GLN A 92 -12.32 13.12 5.91
N ARG A 93 -12.21 12.53 4.71
CA ARG A 93 -11.63 11.19 4.50
C ARG A 93 -10.39 11.29 3.65
N ASN A 94 -9.25 10.87 4.21
CA ASN A 94 -8.16 10.35 3.40
C ASN A 94 -8.47 8.88 3.13
N ILE A 95 -8.49 8.48 1.86
CA ILE A 95 -8.66 7.08 1.46
C ILE A 95 -7.27 6.45 1.40
N ARG A 96 -7.08 5.40 2.19
CA ARG A 96 -5.87 4.56 2.18
C ARG A 96 -6.24 3.21 1.59
N ILE A 97 -5.51 2.78 0.58
CA ILE A 97 -5.71 1.47 -0.06
C ILE A 97 -4.43 0.67 0.17
N ILE A 98 -4.60 -0.50 0.77
CA ILE A 98 -3.55 -1.50 0.95
C ILE A 98 -3.77 -2.50 -0.19
N GLY A 99 -2.89 -2.53 -1.19
CA GLY A 99 -3.08 -3.36 -2.39
C GLY A 99 -1.78 -3.63 -3.13
N GLU A 100 -1.76 -4.74 -3.87
CA GLU A 100 -0.66 -5.29 -4.68
C GLU A 100 -0.43 -4.49 -5.99
N ILE A 101 -0.50 -3.16 -5.91
CA ILE A 101 -0.36 -2.31 -7.09
C ILE A 101 1.13 -2.18 -7.38
N GLU A 102 1.59 -2.91 -8.39
CA GLU A 102 3.00 -2.92 -8.82
C GLU A 102 3.44 -1.56 -9.40
N ASP A 103 2.54 -0.85 -10.07
CA ASP A 103 2.78 0.47 -10.64
C ASP A 103 1.66 1.48 -10.30
N PRO A 104 1.92 2.51 -9.47
CA PRO A 104 0.95 3.57 -9.16
C PRO A 104 0.43 4.32 -10.38
N ASP A 105 1.24 4.43 -11.43
CA ASP A 105 0.89 5.23 -12.61
C ASP A 105 -0.31 4.59 -13.35
N GLU A 106 -0.53 3.29 -13.15
CA GLU A 106 -1.71 2.59 -13.65
C GLU A 106 -3.01 3.14 -13.03
N LEU A 107 -2.96 3.54 -11.75
CA LEU A 107 -4.12 4.09 -11.07
C LEU A 107 -4.55 5.44 -11.62
N GLU A 108 -3.63 6.23 -12.19
CA GLU A 108 -3.97 7.53 -12.80
C GLU A 108 -4.99 7.38 -13.95
N ASN A 109 -4.93 6.22 -14.63
CA ASN A 109 -5.76 5.91 -15.79
C ASN A 109 -7.07 5.17 -15.43
N VAL A 110 -7.32 4.94 -14.13
CA VAL A 110 -8.57 4.32 -13.68
C VAL A 110 -9.74 5.26 -13.97
N VAL A 111 -10.74 4.73 -14.68
CA VAL A 111 -11.97 5.47 -15.00
C VAL A 111 -12.92 5.40 -13.82
N VAL A 112 -13.21 6.56 -13.23
CA VAL A 112 -14.07 6.67 -12.05
C VAL A 112 -15.54 6.83 -12.45
N LYS A 113 -15.82 7.56 -13.53
CA LYS A 113 -17.19 7.77 -14.02
C LYS A 113 -17.22 7.88 -15.55
N ARG A 114 -18.31 7.41 -16.14
CA ARG A 114 -18.61 7.47 -17.59
C ARG A 114 -19.99 8.10 -17.80
N ASP A 115 -20.10 9.41 -17.64
CA ASP A 115 -21.36 10.13 -17.90
C ASP A 115 -21.06 11.42 -18.66
N GLY A 116 -21.46 11.50 -19.92
CA GLY A 116 -21.10 12.59 -20.84
C GLY A 116 -19.61 12.69 -21.21
N GLY A 117 -18.74 11.90 -20.57
CA GLY A 117 -17.28 11.81 -20.78
C GLY A 117 -16.65 10.82 -19.80
N ASN A 118 -15.37 10.49 -20.00
CA ASN A 118 -14.60 9.67 -19.06
C ASN A 118 -13.92 10.59 -18.03
N VAL A 119 -14.20 10.37 -16.75
CA VAL A 119 -13.48 11.02 -15.65
C VAL A 119 -12.45 10.04 -15.11
N PHE A 120 -11.17 10.40 -15.19
CA PHE A 120 -10.06 9.60 -14.70
C PHE A 120 -9.72 9.96 -13.26
N LEU A 121 -9.06 9.04 -12.55
CA LEU A 121 -8.63 9.30 -11.18
C LEU A 121 -7.66 10.49 -11.09
N ARG A 122 -6.74 10.63 -12.05
CA ARG A 122 -5.85 11.80 -12.16
C ARG A 122 -6.55 13.15 -12.29
N ASP A 123 -7.80 13.15 -12.79
CA ASP A 123 -8.56 14.39 -12.99
C ASP A 123 -9.08 14.94 -11.65
N ILE A 124 -9.21 14.08 -10.64
CA ILE A 124 -9.88 14.38 -9.36
C ILE A 124 -9.03 14.03 -8.14
N ALA A 125 -7.86 13.42 -8.30
CA ALA A 125 -6.97 13.03 -7.22
C ALA A 125 -5.50 13.08 -7.63
N THR A 126 -4.62 13.21 -6.64
CA THR A 126 -3.16 13.03 -6.76
C THR A 126 -2.77 11.71 -6.13
N ILE A 127 -1.95 10.93 -6.82
CA ILE A 127 -1.51 9.60 -6.39
C ILE A 127 -0.09 9.71 -5.87
N ASN A 128 0.13 9.29 -4.63
CA ASN A 128 1.45 9.32 -4.01
C ASN A 128 1.83 7.92 -3.54
N PHE A 129 3.08 7.54 -3.80
CA PHE A 129 3.71 6.40 -3.15
C PHE A 129 4.37 6.86 -1.87
N ARG A 130 3.99 6.24 -0.76
CA ARG A 130 4.64 6.49 0.53
C ARG A 130 4.95 5.18 1.23
N GLU A 131 5.96 5.21 2.08
CA GLU A 131 6.14 4.15 3.06
C GLU A 131 4.93 4.12 4.00
N LYS A 132 4.52 2.91 4.38
CA LYS A 132 3.52 2.67 5.40
C LYS A 132 3.94 3.33 6.71
N ASP A 133 2.94 3.81 7.45
CA ASP A 133 3.19 4.44 8.74
C ASP A 133 3.87 3.46 9.69
N ARG A 134 5.01 3.90 10.25
CA ARG A 134 5.90 3.08 11.05
C ARG A 134 5.17 2.37 12.19
N THR A 135 5.07 1.05 12.11
CA THR A 135 4.58 0.24 13.23
C THR A 135 5.72 -0.35 14.07
N THR A 136 6.93 -0.43 13.51
CA THR A 136 8.10 -1.01 14.18
C THR A 136 9.34 -0.12 14.04
N PHE A 137 10.07 0.07 15.15
CA PHE A 137 11.35 0.80 15.16
C PHE A 137 12.51 -0.20 15.28
N ALA A 138 13.33 -0.34 14.24
CA ALA A 138 14.68 -0.87 14.41
C ALA A 138 15.55 0.25 15.01
N ARG A 139 16.19 0.00 16.16
CA ARG A 139 17.20 0.90 16.74
C ARG A 139 18.57 0.27 16.56
N GLU A 140 19.54 1.14 16.26
CA GLU A 140 20.99 0.87 16.21
C GLU A 140 21.53 0.31 17.54
#